data_AF-A0A231NTP2-F1
#
_entry.id   AF-A0A231NTP2-F1
#
_cell.length_a   1.000
_cell.length_b   1.000
_cell.length_c   1.000
_cell.angle_alpha   90.00
_cell.angle_beta   90.00
_cell.angle_gamma   90.00
#
_symmetry.space_group_name_H-M   'P 1'
#
loop_
_entity.id
_entity.type
_entity.pdbx_description
1 polymer ?
#
loop_
_entity_poly.entity_id
_entity_poly.type
_entity_poly.pdbx_seq_one_letter_code
_entity_poly.pdbx_strand_id
1 'polypeptide(L)'
;MHSAKDSAKEPKETKESKEQIEPIYDRRVNATLAGLMEGKTRESLAEGFKLTNWRSLDTYMRRKGFTWDSVNQTYVPATTRVDTILEELSSNTPIKAEMIIKRFEEMGDDSDPRAIATEFGFRDHHELGEYMESKHLFWNSETNNYAEMFGDATNDPLAEMGDLDNKTLPPVGKNQTKSAMVTEGGLAELEAYLPLLEMLLQNRDRLITLLMPQSDGTVPRYAVPGNCSTQSVYMSILMGRLMKEFCESRNLKQRDVVEGALIEYFKRYGYQREVDKLLQKK
;
A
#
# COMPACT_ATOMS: atom_id res chain seq x y z
N MET A 1 -1.23 67.96 -10.51
CA MET A 1 -0.49 66.70 -10.70
C MET A 1 -0.55 65.96 -9.36
N HIS A 2 -1.60 65.15 -9.15
CA HIS A 2 -1.51 63.66 -9.03
C HIS A 2 -0.41 63.25 -8.04
N SER A 3 -0.65 63.07 -6.73
CA SER A 3 -1.48 62.07 -6.03
C SER A 3 -1.19 60.62 -6.44
N ALA A 4 -0.41 59.92 -5.63
CA ALA A 4 -0.57 58.49 -5.31
C ALA A 4 0.38 58.12 -4.15
N LYS A 5 -0.20 58.02 -2.95
CA LYS A 5 0.29 57.15 -1.88
C LYS A 5 0.00 55.71 -2.33
N ASP A 6 0.99 54.84 -2.34
CA ASP A 6 0.73 53.41 -2.44
C ASP A 6 1.26 52.69 -1.20
N SER A 7 0.30 52.21 -0.43
CA SER A 7 0.45 51.40 0.77
C SER A 7 0.68 49.95 0.35
N ALA A 8 1.92 49.46 0.46
CA ALA A 8 2.20 48.04 0.32
C ALA A 8 1.79 47.31 1.62
N LYS A 9 0.67 46.60 1.53
CA LYS A 9 0.09 45.73 2.56
C LYS A 9 0.90 44.43 2.60
N GLU A 10 1.64 44.20 3.67
CA GLU A 10 2.30 42.92 3.93
C GLU A 10 1.26 41.78 4.04
N PRO A 11 1.47 40.63 3.38
CA PRO A 11 0.61 39.47 3.54
C PRO A 11 0.96 38.73 4.84
N LYS A 12 -0.05 38.54 5.69
CA LYS A 12 0.01 37.65 6.85
C LYS A 12 0.22 36.20 6.39
N GLU A 13 1.42 35.65 6.63
CA GLU A 13 1.67 34.21 6.57
C GLU A 13 1.00 33.52 7.76
N THR A 14 -0.10 32.81 7.52
CA THR A 14 -0.67 31.87 8.48
C THR A 14 0.04 30.53 8.32
N LYS A 15 1.08 30.29 9.14
CA LYS A 15 1.72 28.97 9.27
C LYS A 15 1.01 28.17 10.36
N GLU A 16 0.14 27.24 9.97
CA GLU A 16 -0.31 26.15 10.85
C GLU A 16 0.45 24.87 10.47
N SER A 17 1.66 24.71 11.03
CA SER A 17 2.32 23.41 11.14
C SER A 17 1.61 22.62 12.24
N LYS A 18 0.81 21.61 11.87
CA LYS A 18 0.27 20.65 12.84
C LYS A 18 1.41 19.76 13.33
N GLU A 19 2.07 20.18 14.40
CA GLU A 19 2.95 19.33 15.19
C GLU A 19 2.14 18.13 15.71
N GLN A 20 2.69 16.93 15.60
CA GLN A 20 2.10 15.72 16.18
C GLN A 20 2.27 15.83 17.70
N ILE A 21 1.19 16.17 18.40
CA ILE A 21 1.18 16.32 19.86
C ILE A 21 0.98 14.93 20.47
N GLU A 22 2.00 14.42 21.17
CA GLU A 22 1.88 13.20 21.99
C GLU A 22 0.72 13.33 23.00
N PRO A 23 -0.02 12.25 23.30
CA PRO A 23 -1.17 12.31 24.18
C PRO A 23 -0.75 12.65 25.61
N ILE A 24 -1.20 13.81 26.11
CA ILE A 24 -0.88 14.29 27.46
C ILE A 24 -2.08 14.05 28.38
N TYR A 25 -1.93 13.11 29.32
CA TYR A 25 -2.94 12.74 30.31
C TYR A 25 -2.94 13.68 31.53
N ASP A 26 -3.59 14.82 31.38
CA ASP A 26 -3.81 15.79 32.46
C ASP A 26 -5.00 15.38 33.36
N ARG A 27 -5.07 15.91 34.58
CA ARG A 27 -6.18 15.66 35.53
C ARG A 27 -7.55 15.89 34.90
N ARG A 28 -7.67 16.90 34.04
CA ARG A 28 -8.91 17.23 33.32
C ARG A 28 -9.21 16.24 32.18
N VAL A 29 -8.19 15.74 31.49
CA VAL A 29 -8.33 14.72 30.44
C VAL A 29 -8.84 13.43 31.08
N ASN A 30 -8.21 13.00 32.17
CA ASN A 30 -8.61 11.79 32.89
C ASN A 30 -10.03 11.90 33.46
N ALA A 31 -10.40 13.06 34.01
CA ALA A 31 -11.77 13.31 34.47
C ALA A 31 -12.80 13.28 33.33
N THR A 32 -12.40 13.71 32.12
CA THR A 32 -13.26 13.65 30.92
C THR A 32 -13.44 12.22 30.45
N LEU A 33 -12.35 11.44 30.36
CA LEU A 33 -12.39 10.03 29.97
C LEU A 33 -13.20 9.18 30.96
N ALA A 34 -12.98 9.36 32.27
CA ALA A 34 -13.75 8.69 33.31
C ALA A 34 -15.23 9.06 33.26
N GLY A 35 -15.55 10.33 33.05
CA GLY A 35 -16.93 10.78 32.90
C GLY A 35 -17.64 10.20 31.68
N LEU A 36 -16.93 10.01 30.57
CA LEU A 36 -17.46 9.34 29.38
C LEU A 36 -17.67 7.85 29.62
N MET A 37 -16.78 7.18 30.35
CA MET A 37 -16.97 5.78 30.78
C MET A 37 -18.17 5.60 31.71
N GLU A 38 -18.46 6.60 32.55
CA GLU A 38 -19.66 6.64 33.40
C GLU A 38 -20.95 6.97 32.60
N GLY A 39 -20.86 7.21 31.28
CA GLY A 39 -21.99 7.49 30.41
C GLY A 39 -22.44 8.96 30.38
N LYS A 40 -21.64 9.89 30.91
CA LYS A 40 -21.95 11.33 30.81
C LYS A 40 -21.71 11.83 29.40
N THR A 41 -22.60 12.67 28.90
CA THR A 41 -22.44 13.29 27.58
C THR A 41 -21.38 14.39 27.59
N ARG A 42 -20.85 14.73 26.41
CA ARG A 42 -19.88 15.82 26.24
C ARG A 42 -20.41 17.15 26.76
N GLU A 43 -21.70 17.39 26.58
CA GLU A 43 -22.41 18.58 27.04
C GLU A 43 -22.44 18.65 28.57
N SER A 44 -22.78 17.54 29.23
CA SER A 44 -22.79 17.43 30.69
C SER A 44 -21.39 17.62 31.28
N LEU A 45 -20.35 17.06 30.65
CA LEU A 45 -18.97 17.24 31.06
C LEU A 45 -18.50 18.69 30.88
N ALA A 46 -18.88 19.34 29.79
CA ALA A 46 -18.57 20.74 29.55
C ALA A 46 -19.18 21.66 30.62
N GLU A 47 -20.45 21.41 30.98
CA GLU A 47 -21.14 22.13 32.06
C GLU A 47 -20.46 21.92 33.42
N GLY A 48 -20.10 20.67 33.75
CA GLY A 48 -19.37 20.34 34.98
C GLY A 48 -18.00 21.03 35.09
N PHE A 49 -17.34 21.29 33.96
CA PHE A 49 -16.08 22.04 33.92
C PHE A 49 -16.26 23.56 33.76
N LYS A 50 -17.49 24.09 33.87
CA LYS A 50 -17.82 25.51 33.67
C LYS A 50 -17.37 26.05 32.31
N LEU A 51 -17.42 25.20 31.28
CA LEU A 51 -17.17 25.60 29.90
C LEU A 51 -18.46 26.10 29.27
N THR A 52 -18.35 27.07 28.36
CA THR A 52 -19.49 27.64 27.64
C THR A 52 -20.13 26.68 26.64
N ASN A 53 -19.37 25.71 26.13
CA ASN A 53 -19.80 24.79 25.09
C ASN A 53 -18.91 23.52 25.08
N TRP A 54 -19.47 22.37 24.72
CA TRP A 54 -18.73 21.13 24.45
C TRP A 54 -17.60 21.33 23.44
N ARG A 55 -17.75 22.25 22.48
CA ARG A 55 -16.67 22.60 21.53
C ARG A 55 -15.38 23.07 22.21
N SER A 56 -15.49 23.71 23.37
CA SER A 56 -14.34 24.12 24.17
C SER A 56 -13.64 22.92 24.80
N LEU A 57 -14.39 21.88 25.17
CA LEU A 57 -13.86 20.60 25.65
C LEU A 57 -13.15 19.86 24.52
N ASP A 58 -13.75 19.76 23.34
CA ASP A 58 -13.12 19.15 22.16
C ASP A 58 -11.83 19.88 21.75
N THR A 59 -11.82 21.21 21.84
CA THR A 59 -10.63 22.02 21.55
C THR A 59 -9.53 21.74 22.58
N TYR A 60 -9.88 21.60 23.85
CA TYR A 60 -8.95 21.25 24.90
C TYR A 60 -8.35 19.85 24.69
N MET A 61 -9.20 18.85 24.38
CA MET A 61 -8.76 17.48 24.13
C MET A 61 -7.85 17.38 22.90
N ARG A 62 -8.17 18.09 21.81
CA ARG A 62 -7.31 18.18 20.62
C ARG A 62 -5.94 18.78 20.90
N ARG A 63 -5.87 19.83 21.73
CA ARG A 63 -4.60 20.42 22.17
C ARG A 63 -3.76 19.50 23.07
N LYS A 64 -4.37 18.44 23.60
CA LYS A 64 -3.73 17.42 24.45
C LYS A 64 -3.45 16.12 23.69
N GLY A 65 -3.58 16.11 22.36
CA GLY A 65 -3.29 14.94 21.54
C GLY A 65 -4.43 13.93 21.45
N PHE A 66 -5.66 14.29 21.83
CA PHE A 66 -6.85 13.43 21.75
C PHE A 66 -7.80 13.90 20.66
N THR A 67 -8.44 12.94 20.00
CA THR A 67 -9.42 13.20 18.95
C THR A 67 -10.73 12.51 19.27
N TRP A 68 -11.84 13.14 18.89
CA TRP A 68 -13.17 12.57 19.13
C TRP A 68 -13.41 11.38 18.20
N ASP A 69 -13.90 10.29 18.76
CA ASP A 69 -14.45 9.15 18.04
C ASP A 69 -15.98 9.20 18.09
N SER A 70 -16.59 9.42 16.93
CA SER A 70 -18.05 9.49 16.79
C SER A 70 -18.72 8.13 16.92
N VAL A 71 -18.00 7.03 16.71
CA VAL A 71 -18.57 5.67 16.78
C VAL A 71 -18.69 5.25 18.24
N ASN A 72 -17.58 5.28 18.96
CA ASN A 72 -17.53 4.89 20.37
C ASN A 72 -17.93 6.02 21.35
N GLN A 73 -18.28 7.20 20.82
CA GLN A 73 -18.61 8.40 21.59
C GLN A 73 -17.60 8.69 22.71
N THR A 74 -16.31 8.54 22.39
CA THR A 74 -15.20 8.72 23.34
C THR A 74 -14.02 9.43 22.69
N TYR A 75 -13.01 9.79 23.49
CA TYR A 75 -11.77 10.37 22.98
C TYR A 75 -10.67 9.32 22.89
N VAL A 76 -10.07 9.21 21.71
CA VAL A 76 -8.92 8.33 21.44
C VAL A 76 -7.66 9.16 21.19
N PRO A 77 -6.46 8.69 21.58
CA PRO A 77 -5.20 9.32 21.21
C PRO A 77 -5.13 9.51 19.68
N ALA A 78 -4.62 10.65 19.24
CA ALA A 78 -4.47 10.96 17.82
C ALA A 78 -3.51 9.99 17.10
N THR A 79 -2.57 9.38 17.85
CA THR A 79 -1.62 8.38 17.37
C THR A 79 -2.31 7.06 17.00
N THR A 80 -3.28 6.61 17.81
CA THR A 80 -3.98 5.34 17.59
C THR A 80 -4.71 5.28 16.25
N ARG A 81 -5.19 6.41 15.71
CA ARG A 81 -5.77 6.45 14.35
C ARG A 81 -4.73 6.22 13.26
N VAL A 82 -3.53 6.75 13.44
CA VAL A 82 -2.42 6.56 12.50
C VAL A 82 -1.89 5.13 12.64
N ASP A 83 -1.84 4.61 13.85
CA ASP A 83 -1.41 3.25 14.15
C ASP A 83 -2.40 2.21 13.60
N THR A 84 -3.72 2.38 13.73
CA THR A 84 -4.71 1.49 13.10
C THR A 84 -4.66 1.55 11.58
N ILE A 85 -4.45 2.73 11.00
CA ILE A 85 -4.27 2.87 9.54
C ILE A 85 -2.95 2.23 9.12
N LEU A 86 -1.88 2.36 9.91
CA LEU A 86 -0.60 1.69 9.68
C LEU A 86 -0.71 0.18 9.85
N GLU A 87 -1.56 -0.30 10.76
CA GLU A 87 -1.81 -1.72 11.04
C GLU A 87 -2.62 -2.36 9.89
N GLU A 88 -3.64 -1.66 9.38
CA GLU A 88 -4.35 -1.99 8.12
C GLU A 88 -3.36 -2.02 6.92
N LEU A 89 -2.50 -0.99 6.80
CA LEU A 89 -1.46 -0.89 5.76
C LEU A 89 -0.25 -1.81 5.96
N SER A 90 -0.12 -2.48 7.11
CA SER A 90 0.97 -3.40 7.44
C SER A 90 0.69 -4.84 7.04
N SER A 91 -0.54 -5.13 6.61
CA SER A 91 -0.79 -6.31 5.80
C SER A 91 0.07 -6.19 4.54
N ASN A 92 0.84 -7.23 4.19
CA ASN A 92 1.65 -7.25 2.95
C ASN A 92 0.79 -7.23 1.68
N THR A 93 -0.52 -7.00 1.83
CA THR A 93 -1.55 -7.05 0.82
C THR A 93 -1.78 -5.65 0.26
N PRO A 94 -1.76 -5.46 -1.07
CA PRO A 94 -1.99 -4.15 -1.67
C PRO A 94 -3.36 -3.58 -1.28
N ILE A 95 -3.43 -2.27 -1.02
CA ILE A 95 -4.65 -1.52 -0.63
C ILE A 95 -5.86 -1.86 -1.49
N LYS A 96 -5.68 -2.02 -2.81
CA LYS A 96 -6.77 -2.37 -3.72
C LYS A 96 -7.34 -3.77 -3.44
N ALA A 97 -6.50 -4.75 -3.08
CA ALA A 97 -6.94 -6.09 -2.72
C ALA A 97 -7.66 -6.11 -1.36
N GLU A 98 -7.13 -5.38 -0.38
CA GLU A 98 -7.78 -5.23 0.93
C GLU A 98 -9.17 -4.57 0.82
N MET A 99 -9.31 -3.53 0.00
CA MET A 99 -10.61 -2.91 -0.26
C MET A 99 -11.63 -3.87 -0.89
N ILE A 100 -11.18 -4.78 -1.76
CA ILE A 100 -12.05 -5.77 -2.37
C ILE A 100 -12.47 -6.81 -1.33
N ILE A 101 -11.54 -7.31 -0.50
CA ILE A 101 -11.83 -8.24 0.61
C ILE A 101 -12.89 -7.63 1.52
N LYS A 102 -12.69 -6.38 1.95
CA LYS A 102 -13.66 -5.66 2.78
C LYS A 102 -15.02 -5.51 2.09
N ARG A 103 -15.03 -5.31 0.77
CA ARG A 103 -16.29 -5.20 0.01
C ARG A 103 -17.07 -6.52 -0.01
N PHE A 104 -16.38 -7.66 -0.10
CA PHE A 104 -16.98 -8.98 0.07
C PHE A 104 -17.49 -9.20 1.50
N GLU A 105 -16.75 -8.76 2.53
CA GLU A 105 -17.22 -8.82 3.93
C GLU A 105 -18.48 -7.98 4.17
N GLU A 106 -18.54 -6.78 3.59
CA GLU A 106 -19.68 -5.86 3.75
C GLU A 106 -20.96 -6.37 3.06
N MET A 107 -20.83 -7.10 1.93
CA MET A 107 -21.98 -7.64 1.20
C MET A 107 -22.38 -9.05 1.65
N GLY A 108 -21.50 -9.79 2.35
CA GLY A 108 -21.82 -11.10 2.94
C GLY A 108 -22.28 -12.12 1.91
N ASP A 109 -23.32 -12.90 2.23
CA ASP A 109 -23.82 -14.01 1.40
C ASP A 109 -24.48 -13.55 0.08
N ASP A 110 -24.84 -12.27 -0.04
CA ASP A 110 -25.43 -11.67 -1.25
C ASP A 110 -24.37 -11.04 -2.18
N SER A 111 -23.09 -11.29 -1.93
CA SER A 111 -21.99 -10.75 -2.72
C SER A 111 -21.99 -11.32 -4.14
N ASP A 112 -22.31 -10.50 -5.14
CA ASP A 112 -22.09 -10.87 -6.56
C ASP A 112 -20.66 -10.49 -6.98
N PRO A 113 -19.77 -11.47 -7.27
CA PRO A 113 -18.40 -11.20 -7.68
C PRO A 113 -18.31 -10.34 -8.95
N ARG A 114 -19.34 -10.37 -9.82
CA ARG A 114 -19.39 -9.57 -11.05
C ARG A 114 -19.62 -8.09 -10.77
N ALA A 115 -20.50 -7.79 -9.82
CA ALA A 115 -20.79 -6.42 -9.41
C ALA A 115 -19.54 -5.77 -8.79
N ILE A 116 -18.85 -6.50 -7.91
CA ILE A 116 -17.60 -6.05 -7.26
C ILE A 116 -16.50 -5.86 -8.31
N ALA A 117 -16.33 -6.81 -9.23
CA ALA A 117 -15.34 -6.68 -10.31
C ALA A 117 -15.56 -5.39 -11.13
N THR A 118 -16.81 -5.09 -11.48
CA THR A 118 -17.17 -3.89 -12.23
C THR A 118 -16.93 -2.61 -11.41
N GLU A 119 -17.27 -2.62 -10.12
CA GLU A 119 -17.06 -1.50 -9.18
C GLU A 119 -15.57 -1.10 -9.10
N PHE A 120 -14.67 -2.09 -9.08
CA PHE A 120 -13.23 -1.88 -8.99
C PHE A 120 -12.50 -1.79 -10.35
N GLY A 121 -13.28 -1.68 -11.45
CA GLY A 121 -12.79 -1.42 -12.80
C GLY A 121 -12.18 -2.62 -13.52
N PHE A 122 -12.51 -3.84 -13.10
CA PHE A 122 -12.17 -5.07 -13.81
C PHE A 122 -13.20 -5.35 -14.90
N ARG A 123 -12.79 -6.03 -15.97
CA ARG A 123 -13.67 -6.38 -17.10
C ARG A 123 -14.65 -7.48 -16.72
N ASP A 124 -14.17 -8.46 -15.95
CA ASP A 124 -14.92 -9.61 -15.50
C ASP A 124 -14.41 -10.08 -14.13
N HIS A 125 -15.25 -10.84 -13.42
CA HIS A 125 -14.87 -11.47 -12.15
C HIS A 125 -13.69 -12.45 -12.27
N HIS A 126 -13.40 -12.93 -13.49
CA HIS A 126 -12.19 -13.73 -13.76
C HIS A 126 -10.91 -12.89 -13.67
N GLU A 127 -10.93 -11.66 -14.19
CA GLU A 127 -9.79 -10.73 -14.09
C GLU A 127 -9.56 -10.27 -12.64
N LEU A 128 -10.65 -10.15 -11.86
CA LEU A 128 -10.59 -9.94 -10.41
C LEU A 128 -9.90 -11.11 -9.70
N GLY A 129 -10.26 -12.34 -10.07
CA GLY A 129 -9.65 -13.57 -9.54
C GLY A 129 -8.15 -13.66 -9.85
N GLU A 130 -7.77 -13.51 -11.12
CA GLU A 130 -6.35 -13.48 -11.53
C GLU A 130 -5.54 -12.39 -10.80
N TYR A 131 -6.16 -11.23 -10.60
CA TYR A 131 -5.55 -10.14 -9.84
C TYR A 131 -5.31 -10.55 -8.39
N MET A 132 -6.28 -11.18 -7.72
CA MET A 132 -6.13 -11.63 -6.33
C MET A 132 -5.13 -12.78 -6.18
N GLU A 133 -5.14 -13.74 -7.10
CA GLU A 133 -4.16 -14.83 -7.13
C GLU A 133 -2.74 -14.31 -7.29
N SER A 134 -2.54 -13.27 -8.12
CA SER A 134 -1.24 -12.60 -8.25
C SER A 134 -0.74 -11.96 -6.96
N LYS A 135 -1.63 -11.78 -5.98
CA LYS A 135 -1.35 -11.25 -4.64
C LYS A 135 -1.36 -12.32 -3.55
N HIS A 136 -1.31 -13.60 -3.91
CA HIS A 136 -1.36 -14.74 -2.99
C HIS A 136 -2.65 -14.82 -2.15
N LEU A 137 -3.72 -14.21 -2.66
CA LEU A 137 -5.05 -14.23 -2.08
C LEU A 137 -5.91 -15.17 -2.91
N PHE A 138 -6.43 -16.22 -2.28
CA PHE A 138 -7.22 -17.24 -2.95
C PHE A 138 -8.66 -17.19 -2.46
N TRP A 139 -9.60 -17.45 -3.38
CA TRP A 139 -11.02 -17.49 -3.05
C TRP A 139 -11.31 -18.67 -2.12
N ASN A 140 -11.90 -18.38 -0.96
CA ASN A 140 -12.42 -19.39 -0.05
C ASN A 140 -13.94 -19.45 -0.18
N SER A 141 -14.45 -20.58 -0.69
CA SER A 141 -15.88 -20.83 -0.87
C SER A 141 -16.66 -20.95 0.45
N GLU A 142 -15.99 -21.22 1.57
CA GLU A 142 -16.64 -21.31 2.89
C GLU A 142 -16.93 -19.91 3.46
N THR A 143 -16.06 -18.95 3.20
CA THR A 143 -16.19 -17.57 3.70
C THR A 143 -16.70 -16.60 2.63
N ASN A 144 -16.93 -17.07 1.39
CA ASN A 144 -17.26 -16.26 0.22
C ASN A 144 -16.34 -15.02 0.08
N ASN A 145 -15.05 -15.20 0.39
CA ASN A 145 -14.07 -14.12 0.39
C ASN A 145 -12.66 -14.65 0.11
N TYR A 146 -11.72 -13.75 -0.16
CA TYR A 146 -10.32 -14.09 -0.37
C TYR A 146 -9.54 -14.18 0.94
N ALA A 147 -8.70 -15.21 1.06
CA ALA A 147 -7.81 -15.41 2.20
C ALA A 147 -6.39 -15.78 1.73
N GLU A 148 -5.39 -15.47 2.57
CA GLU A 148 -4.02 -15.96 2.37
C GLU A 148 -3.98 -17.45 2.69
N MET A 149 -3.76 -18.29 1.68
CA MET A 149 -3.56 -19.72 1.93
C MET A 149 -2.14 -19.92 2.48
N PHE A 150 -2.00 -20.08 3.79
CA PHE A 150 -0.84 -20.76 4.36
C PHE A 150 -0.90 -22.20 3.84
N GLY A 151 0.09 -22.60 3.04
CA GLY A 151 0.18 -23.94 2.52
C GLY A 151 0.33 -24.95 3.65
N ASP A 152 -0.79 -25.46 4.16
CA ASP A 152 -0.82 -26.72 4.87
C ASP A 152 -0.97 -27.81 3.81
N ALA A 153 0.06 -28.64 3.68
CA ALA A 153 0.24 -29.61 2.60
C ALA A 153 -0.66 -30.85 2.73
N THR A 154 -1.93 -30.65 3.11
CA THR A 154 -2.94 -31.69 3.15
C THR A 154 -4.26 -31.09 2.76
N ASN A 155 -4.64 -31.22 1.48
CA ASN A 155 -6.00 -31.53 1.01
C ASN A 155 -6.02 -31.34 -0.51
N ASP A 156 -5.59 -32.41 -1.19
CA ASP A 156 -6.00 -32.71 -2.55
C ASP A 156 -7.50 -33.09 -2.50
N PRO A 157 -8.35 -32.53 -3.37
CA PRO A 157 -9.30 -33.41 -4.05
C PRO A 157 -9.28 -33.17 -5.55
N LEU A 158 -8.53 -34.04 -6.22
CA LEU A 158 -8.84 -34.62 -7.51
C LEU A 158 -10.29 -35.17 -7.56
N ALA A 159 -11.23 -34.43 -8.17
CA ALA A 159 -12.46 -34.87 -8.87
C ALA A 159 -13.32 -33.61 -9.13
N GLU A 160 -13.88 -33.30 -10.30
CA GLU A 160 -14.52 -34.13 -11.32
C GLU A 160 -14.28 -33.59 -12.74
N MET A 161 -14.09 -34.53 -13.66
CA MET A 161 -14.19 -34.35 -15.10
C MET A 161 -15.65 -34.05 -15.50
N GLY A 162 -15.87 -32.96 -16.22
CA GLY A 162 -17.08 -32.69 -16.98
C GLY A 162 -16.71 -32.32 -18.42
N ASP A 163 -16.93 -33.27 -19.32
CA ASP A 163 -16.70 -33.26 -20.77
C ASP A 163 -17.40 -32.10 -21.49
N LEU A 164 -16.85 -31.62 -22.62
CA LEU A 164 -17.54 -31.14 -23.83
C LEU A 164 -16.56 -30.54 -24.87
N ASP A 165 -16.22 -31.40 -25.84
CA ASP A 165 -16.16 -31.16 -27.30
C ASP A 165 -15.25 -30.07 -27.93
N ASN A 166 -14.08 -30.57 -28.37
CA ASN A 166 -13.63 -30.62 -29.76
C ASN A 166 -13.84 -29.38 -30.67
N LYS A 167 -12.77 -28.58 -30.82
CA LYS A 167 -12.54 -27.82 -32.07
C LYS A 167 -11.06 -27.84 -32.47
N THR A 168 -10.78 -28.78 -33.38
CA THR A 168 -9.59 -28.96 -34.21
C THR A 168 -8.88 -27.66 -34.65
N LEU A 169 -7.58 -27.56 -34.34
CA LEU A 169 -6.59 -26.77 -35.08
C LEU A 169 -5.26 -27.58 -35.20
N PRO A 170 -4.48 -27.38 -36.28
CA PRO A 170 -3.59 -28.38 -36.88
C PRO A 170 -2.21 -28.53 -36.20
N PRO A 171 -1.45 -29.61 -36.49
CA PRO A 171 -0.23 -29.95 -35.78
C PRO A 171 0.98 -29.20 -36.37
N VAL A 172 1.72 -28.48 -35.54
CA VAL A 172 3.05 -27.94 -35.90
C VAL A 172 4.04 -28.20 -34.77
N GLY A 173 5.12 -28.92 -35.12
CA GLY A 173 6.41 -28.83 -34.45
C GLY A 173 6.63 -29.73 -33.23
N LYS A 174 6.94 -31.01 -33.47
CA LYS A 174 7.60 -31.87 -32.47
C LYS A 174 9.00 -31.33 -32.14
N ASN A 175 9.11 -30.47 -31.12
CA ASN A 175 10.36 -30.33 -30.39
C ASN A 175 10.29 -31.23 -29.17
N GLN A 176 11.14 -32.26 -29.18
CA GLN A 176 11.28 -33.28 -28.16
C GLN A 176 11.57 -32.63 -26.79
N THR A 177 10.57 -32.51 -25.94
CA THR A 177 10.78 -32.55 -24.50
C THR A 177 11.09 -33.99 -24.14
N LYS A 178 12.39 -34.32 -24.14
CA LYS A 178 12.85 -35.50 -23.40
C LYS A 178 12.52 -35.23 -21.94
N SER A 179 11.42 -35.82 -21.47
CA SER A 179 11.19 -36.03 -20.05
C SER A 179 12.35 -36.88 -19.55
N ALA A 180 13.34 -36.22 -18.93
CA ALA A 180 14.44 -36.90 -18.27
C ALA A 180 13.86 -37.55 -17.03
N MET A 181 13.56 -38.84 -17.15
CA MET A 181 13.35 -39.73 -16.01
C MET A 181 14.58 -39.59 -15.11
N VAL A 182 14.40 -39.03 -13.91
CA VAL A 182 15.48 -38.83 -12.93
C VAL A 182 15.99 -40.21 -12.56
N THR A 183 17.12 -40.61 -13.12
CA THR A 183 17.82 -41.81 -12.70
C THR A 183 18.41 -41.56 -11.32
N GLU A 184 18.48 -42.59 -10.49
CA GLU A 184 19.02 -42.55 -9.11
C GLU A 184 20.44 -41.94 -9.05
N GLY A 185 21.22 -42.07 -10.13
CA GLY A 185 22.52 -41.41 -10.29
C GLY A 185 22.47 -39.89 -10.52
N GLY A 186 21.40 -39.36 -11.12
CA GLY A 186 21.21 -37.91 -11.30
C GLY A 186 20.87 -37.17 -10.00
N LEU A 187 20.28 -37.86 -9.03
CA LEU A 187 20.05 -37.33 -7.68
C LEU A 187 21.36 -37.22 -6.88
N ALA A 188 22.24 -38.21 -6.99
CA ALA A 188 23.57 -38.16 -6.35
C ALA A 188 24.48 -37.06 -6.94
N GLU A 189 24.39 -36.81 -8.25
CA GLU A 189 25.07 -35.67 -8.88
C GLU A 189 24.50 -34.33 -8.43
N LEU A 190 23.19 -34.24 -8.15
CA LEU A 190 22.55 -33.02 -7.63
C LEU A 190 22.93 -32.75 -6.17
N GLU A 191 23.07 -33.80 -5.35
CA GLU A 191 23.52 -33.69 -3.96
C GLU A 191 24.90 -33.02 -3.84
N ALA A 192 25.80 -33.26 -4.80
CA ALA A 192 27.11 -32.60 -4.85
C ALA A 192 27.03 -31.07 -5.02
N TYR A 193 25.93 -30.55 -5.56
CA TYR A 193 25.71 -29.11 -5.75
C TYR A 193 24.87 -28.46 -4.65
N LEU A 194 24.32 -29.23 -3.69
CA LEU A 194 23.51 -28.68 -2.60
C LEU A 194 24.23 -27.59 -1.79
N PRO A 195 25.52 -27.73 -1.40
CA PRO A 195 26.23 -26.68 -0.67
C PRO A 195 26.38 -25.39 -1.48
N LEU A 196 26.55 -25.52 -2.80
CA LEU A 196 26.63 -24.38 -3.72
C LEU A 196 25.26 -23.69 -3.85
N LEU A 197 24.20 -24.47 -4.03
CA LEU A 197 22.82 -23.98 -4.12
C LEU A 197 22.39 -23.26 -2.83
N GLU A 198 22.76 -23.80 -1.67
CA GLU A 198 22.47 -23.18 -0.38
C GLU A 198 23.23 -21.85 -0.21
N MET A 199 24.50 -21.79 -0.60
CA MET A 199 25.29 -20.56 -0.58
C MET A 199 24.75 -19.50 -1.56
N LEU A 200 24.25 -19.92 -2.73
CA LEU A 200 23.58 -19.02 -3.68
C LEU A 200 22.25 -18.51 -3.13
N LEU A 201 21.47 -19.37 -2.46
CA LEU A 201 20.21 -18.99 -1.83
C LEU A 201 20.43 -17.98 -0.69
N GLN A 202 21.43 -18.22 0.17
CA GLN A 202 21.80 -17.29 1.25
C GLN A 202 22.25 -15.92 0.75
N ASN A 203 22.85 -15.85 -0.45
CA ASN A 203 23.33 -14.60 -1.04
C ASN A 203 22.40 -14.04 -2.12
N ARG A 204 21.15 -14.52 -2.19
CA ARG A 204 20.19 -14.17 -3.24
C ARG A 204 20.10 -12.67 -3.48
N ASP A 205 19.94 -11.86 -2.44
CA ASP A 205 19.77 -10.40 -2.60
C ASP A 205 21.04 -9.70 -3.11
N ARG A 206 22.21 -10.21 -2.69
CA ARG A 206 23.51 -9.72 -3.17
C ARG A 206 23.74 -10.10 -4.62
N LEU A 207 23.37 -11.32 -5.00
CA LEU A 207 23.43 -11.80 -6.37
C LEU A 207 22.47 -11.03 -7.27
N ILE A 208 21.24 -10.76 -6.82
CA ILE A 208 20.29 -9.90 -7.52
C ILE A 208 20.90 -8.51 -7.73
N THR A 209 21.50 -7.93 -6.70
CA THR A 209 22.16 -6.61 -6.78
C THR A 209 23.35 -6.59 -7.74
N LEU A 210 24.08 -7.70 -7.85
CA LEU A 210 25.30 -7.82 -8.65
C LEU A 210 25.02 -8.22 -10.11
N LEU A 211 23.95 -9.00 -10.34
CA LEU A 211 23.45 -9.41 -11.65
C LEU A 211 22.56 -8.33 -12.30
N MET A 212 21.99 -7.43 -11.50
CA MET A 212 21.41 -6.21 -12.02
C MET A 212 22.50 -5.42 -12.75
N PRO A 213 22.24 -4.92 -13.97
CA PRO A 213 23.16 -4.01 -14.63
C PRO A 213 23.41 -2.85 -13.67
N GLN A 214 24.63 -2.74 -13.15
CA GLN A 214 25.11 -1.53 -12.51
C GLN A 214 25.12 -0.49 -13.63
N SER A 215 24.01 0.21 -13.83
CA SER A 215 23.93 1.29 -14.80
C SER A 215 25.07 2.25 -14.49
N ASP A 216 25.74 2.70 -15.53
CA ASP A 216 27.12 3.24 -15.56
C ASP A 216 27.31 4.57 -14.77
N GLY A 217 26.82 4.65 -13.54
CA GLY A 217 26.66 5.86 -12.75
C GLY A 217 25.61 6.84 -13.31
N THR A 218 24.94 6.51 -14.41
CA THR A 218 23.93 7.36 -15.05
C THR A 218 22.54 6.97 -14.59
N VAL A 219 21.89 7.88 -13.87
CA VAL A 219 20.48 7.74 -13.45
C VAL A 219 19.59 7.55 -14.69
N PRO A 220 18.85 6.43 -14.80
CA PRO A 220 17.96 6.20 -15.92
C PRO A 220 16.90 7.30 -16.01
N ARG A 221 16.81 7.95 -17.18
CA ARG A 221 15.78 8.97 -17.43
C ARG A 221 14.59 8.31 -18.12
N TYR A 222 13.48 8.23 -17.42
CA TYR A 222 12.22 7.74 -17.98
C TYR A 222 11.38 8.94 -18.44
N ALA A 223 11.04 8.97 -19.73
CA ALA A 223 10.10 9.97 -20.25
C ALA A 223 8.67 9.46 -20.02
N VAL A 224 8.07 9.85 -18.89
CA VAL A 224 6.67 9.52 -18.61
C VAL A 224 5.74 10.46 -19.39
N PRO A 225 4.87 9.93 -20.27
CA PRO A 225 3.93 10.73 -21.06
C PRO A 225 2.76 11.22 -20.19
N GLY A 226 2.42 12.52 -20.27
CA GLY A 226 1.23 13.07 -19.61
C GLY A 226 1.40 14.49 -19.05
N ASN A 227 0.31 15.01 -18.48
CA ASN A 227 0.28 16.31 -17.81
C ASN A 227 0.85 16.18 -16.39
N CYS A 228 1.71 17.13 -16.02
CA CYS A 228 2.39 17.11 -14.72
C CYS A 228 1.53 17.87 -13.70
N SER A 229 1.16 17.20 -12.60
CA SER A 229 0.54 17.85 -11.44
C SER A 229 1.53 17.93 -10.28
N THR A 230 1.45 19.01 -9.50
CA THR A 230 2.27 19.15 -8.29
C THR A 230 1.68 18.30 -7.17
N GLN A 231 2.43 17.31 -6.71
CA GLN A 231 2.12 16.54 -5.51
C GLN A 231 3.14 16.85 -4.41
N SER A 232 2.65 17.06 -3.19
CA SER A 232 3.47 17.26 -2.00
C SER A 232 3.65 15.92 -1.27
N VAL A 233 4.89 15.43 -1.20
CA VAL A 233 5.24 14.21 -0.47
C VAL A 233 6.06 14.59 0.77
N TYR A 234 5.69 14.05 1.93
CA TYR A 234 6.48 14.22 3.15
C TYR A 234 7.78 13.43 3.04
N MET A 235 8.92 14.10 3.27
CA MET A 235 10.25 13.50 3.24
C MET A 235 11.04 13.98 4.45
N SER A 236 11.94 13.14 4.97
CA SER A 236 12.84 13.57 6.04
C SER A 236 13.75 14.71 5.55
N ILE A 237 14.04 15.66 6.43
CA ILE A 237 14.84 16.85 6.09
C ILE A 237 16.22 16.46 5.54
N LEU A 238 16.85 15.44 6.14
CA LEU A 238 18.16 14.94 5.72
C LEU A 238 18.10 14.27 4.34
N MET A 239 17.04 13.50 4.07
CA MET A 239 16.86 12.85 2.76
C MET A 239 16.60 13.89 1.67
N GLY A 240 15.79 14.93 1.96
CA GLY A 240 15.55 16.03 1.03
C GLY A 240 16.83 16.79 0.69
N ARG A 241 17.70 17.01 1.70
CA ARG A 241 19.02 17.62 1.48
C ARG A 241 19.92 16.73 0.62
N LEU A 242 19.99 15.43 0.92
CA LEU A 242 20.79 14.47 0.17
C LEU A 242 20.32 14.36 -1.29
N MET A 243 19.00 14.32 -1.52
CA MET A 243 18.42 14.33 -2.86
C MET A 243 18.80 15.60 -3.62
N LYS A 244 18.78 16.76 -2.96
CA LYS A 244 19.18 18.04 -3.58
C LYS A 244 20.66 18.04 -3.96
N GLU A 245 21.55 17.66 -3.03
CA GLU A 245 23.00 17.56 -3.29
C GLU A 245 23.29 16.56 -4.43
N PHE A 246 22.60 15.42 -4.45
CA PHE A 246 22.71 14.43 -5.53
C PHE A 246 22.29 15.02 -6.90
N CYS A 247 21.14 15.69 -6.96
CA CYS A 247 20.63 16.31 -8.18
C CYS A 247 21.57 17.41 -8.72
N GLU A 248 22.12 18.24 -7.84
CA GLU A 248 23.07 19.29 -8.18
C GLU A 248 24.37 18.71 -8.74
N SER A 249 24.90 17.65 -8.11
CA SER A 249 26.15 17.00 -8.55
C SER A 249 26.05 16.34 -9.93
N ARG A 250 24.84 15.91 -10.33
CA ARG A 250 24.58 15.19 -11.59
C ARG A 250 23.84 16.02 -12.64
N ASN A 251 23.55 17.29 -12.36
CA ASN A 251 22.75 18.17 -13.21
C ASN A 251 21.39 17.54 -13.62
N LEU A 252 20.68 17.00 -12.62
CA LEU A 252 19.37 16.36 -12.77
C LEU A 252 18.28 17.21 -12.11
N LYS A 253 17.06 17.13 -12.64
CA LYS A 253 15.90 17.68 -11.94
C LYS A 253 15.48 16.69 -10.85
N GLN A 254 15.13 17.21 -9.66
CA GLN A 254 14.62 16.38 -8.56
C GLN A 254 13.42 15.53 -8.99
N ARG A 255 12.57 16.10 -9.86
CA ARG A 255 11.44 15.39 -10.48
C ARG A 255 11.89 14.11 -11.18
N ASP A 256 12.87 14.19 -12.08
CA ASP A 256 13.31 13.07 -12.90
C ASP A 256 13.89 11.94 -12.02
N VAL A 257 14.57 12.31 -10.93
CA VAL A 257 15.13 11.36 -9.96
C VAL A 257 14.02 10.65 -9.19
N VAL A 258 13.03 11.38 -8.69
CA VAL A 258 11.90 10.80 -7.96
C VAL A 258 11.04 9.93 -8.87
N GLU A 259 10.73 10.40 -10.09
CA GLU A 259 9.98 9.60 -11.08
C GLU A 259 10.73 8.32 -11.45
N GLY A 260 12.04 8.41 -11.71
CA GLY A 260 12.85 7.23 -12.00
C GLY A 260 12.92 6.24 -10.83
N ALA A 261 13.08 6.76 -9.61
CA ALA A 261 13.06 5.94 -8.39
C ALA A 261 11.72 5.24 -8.19
N LEU A 262 10.60 5.93 -8.41
CA LEU A 262 9.26 5.34 -8.32
C LEU A 262 9.03 4.29 -9.41
N ILE A 263 9.50 4.52 -10.63
CA ILE A 263 9.42 3.54 -11.72
C ILE A 263 10.20 2.28 -11.36
N GLU A 264 11.45 2.42 -10.92
CA GLU A 264 12.25 1.27 -10.48
C GLU A 264 11.61 0.56 -9.28
N TYR A 265 11.06 1.33 -8.34
CA TYR A 265 10.34 0.77 -7.20
C TYR A 265 9.14 -0.07 -7.67
N PHE A 266 8.26 0.48 -8.51
CA PHE A 266 7.13 -0.26 -9.07
C PHE A 266 7.54 -1.51 -9.84
N LYS A 267 8.63 -1.44 -10.62
CA LYS A 267 9.19 -2.62 -11.30
C LYS A 267 9.61 -3.73 -10.33
N ARG A 268 10.25 -3.38 -9.21
CA ARG A 268 10.70 -4.33 -8.18
C ARG A 268 9.54 -4.97 -7.42
N TYR A 269 8.46 -4.24 -7.20
CA TYR A 269 7.31 -4.68 -6.38
C TYR A 269 6.11 -5.17 -7.22
N GLY A 270 6.35 -5.68 -8.43
CA GLY A 270 5.33 -6.41 -9.19
C GLY A 270 4.39 -5.56 -10.06
N TYR A 271 4.66 -4.26 -10.23
CA TYR A 271 3.92 -3.37 -11.14
C TYR A 271 4.62 -3.20 -12.51
N GLN A 272 5.45 -4.17 -12.90
CA GLN A 272 6.23 -4.12 -14.14
C GLN A 272 5.34 -3.95 -15.39
N ARG A 273 4.21 -4.68 -15.46
CA ARG A 273 3.31 -4.64 -16.64
C ARG A 273 2.64 -3.27 -16.80
N GLU A 274 2.26 -2.64 -15.70
CA GLU A 274 1.64 -1.32 -15.65
C GLU A 274 2.64 -0.22 -16.02
N VAL A 275 3.86 -0.32 -15.47
CA VAL A 275 4.96 0.58 -15.81
C VAL A 275 5.31 0.49 -17.29
N ASP A 276 5.41 -0.71 -17.85
CA ASP A 276 5.74 -0.89 -19.26
C ASP A 276 4.62 -0.35 -20.17
N LYS A 277 3.34 -0.54 -19.80
CA LYS A 277 2.20 0.10 -20.48
C LYS A 277 2.26 1.63 -20.40
N LEU A 278 2.62 2.17 -19.23
CA LEU A 278 2.73 3.61 -18.99
C LEU A 278 3.85 4.25 -19.82
N LEU A 279 4.98 3.54 -19.98
CA LEU A 279 6.11 3.97 -20.80
C LEU A 279 5.87 3.81 -22.31
N GLN A 280 4.99 2.91 -22.73
CA GLN A 280 4.64 2.68 -24.15
C GLN A 280 3.64 3.71 -24.72
N LYS A 281 2.93 4.45 -23.87
CA LYS A 281 1.86 5.36 -24.28
C LYS A 281 2.39 6.70 -24.82
N LYS A 282 2.99 6.70 -26.01
CA LYS A 282 3.43 7.92 -26.70
C LYS A 282 2.28 8.84 -27.09
#